data_AF-A0A8I1TNM1-F1
#
_entry.id   AF-A0A8I1TNM1-F1
#
_cell.length_a   1.000
_cell.length_b   1.000
_cell.length_c   1.000
_cell.angle_alpha   90.00
_cell.angle_beta   90.00
_cell.angle_gamma   90.00
#
_symmetry.space_group_name_H-M   'P 1'
#
loop_
_entity.id
_entity.type
_entity.pdbx_description
1 polymer ?
#
loop_
_entity_poly.entity_id
_entity_poly.type
_entity_poly.pdbx_seq_one_letter_code
_entity_poly.pdbx_strand_id
1 'polypeptide(L)' 'LKDGYAPDIAALRAHCAGELADYAVPRKWRFVDALPKNPMGKVLKNELRQMADAPAQ' A
#
# COMPACT_ATOMS: atom_id res chain seq x y z
N LEU A 1 -13.28 -8.12 -4.00
CA LEU A 1 -12.50 -8.11 -5.25
C LEU A 1 -12.77 -9.46 -5.92
N LYS A 2 -13.10 -9.52 -7.21
CA LYS A 2 -13.28 -10.82 -7.88
C LYS A 2 -11.92 -11.53 -8.00
N ASP A 3 -11.91 -12.85 -7.86
CA ASP A 3 -10.72 -13.67 -8.06
C ASP A 3 -10.08 -13.38 -9.43
N GLY A 4 -8.78 -13.08 -9.43
CA GLY A 4 -8.00 -12.80 -10.65
C GLY A 4 -7.70 -11.32 -10.95
N TYR A 5 -8.16 -10.37 -10.15
CA TYR A 5 -7.77 -8.97 -10.32
C TYR A 5 -6.40 -8.72 -9.68
N ALA A 6 -5.34 -8.75 -10.49
CA ALA A 6 -4.04 -8.24 -10.08
C ALA A 6 -4.12 -6.70 -10.03
N PRO A 7 -4.03 -6.07 -8.86
CA PRO A 7 -4.04 -4.61 -8.78
C PRO A 7 -2.83 -4.04 -9.53
N ASP A 8 -3.10 -3.21 -10.53
CA ASP A 8 -2.07 -2.46 -11.24
C ASP A 8 -1.74 -1.17 -10.48
N ILE A 9 -0.47 -0.96 -10.17
CA ILE A 9 0.02 0.25 -9.51
C ILE A 9 -0.28 1.50 -10.36
N ALA A 10 -0.20 1.40 -11.69
CA ALA A 10 -0.49 2.54 -12.56
C ALA A 10 -1.98 2.93 -12.47
N ALA A 11 -2.88 1.95 -12.50
CA ALA A 11 -4.31 2.17 -12.28
C ALA A 11 -4.61 2.78 -10.90
N LEU A 12 -3.97 2.28 -9.84
CA LEU A 12 -4.13 2.83 -8.48
C LEU A 12 -3.62 4.27 -8.39
N ARG A 13 -2.46 4.57 -8.99
CA ARG A 13 -1.91 5.93 -9.03
C ARG A 13 -2.81 6.88 -9.82
N ALA A 14 -3.33 6.46 -10.98
CA ALA A 14 -4.23 7.28 -11.79
C ALA A 14 -5.53 7.60 -11.04
N HIS A 15 -6.09 6.61 -10.35
CA HIS A 15 -7.26 6.82 -9.49
C HIS A 15 -6.96 7.83 -8.37
N CYS A 16 -5.85 7.68 -7.65
CA CYS A 16 -5.45 8.63 -6.61
C CYS A 16 -5.17 10.03 -7.16
N ALA A 17 -4.57 10.17 -8.34
CA ALA A 17 -4.28 11.47 -8.94
C ALA A 17 -5.54 12.21 -9.44
N GLY A 18 -6.64 11.49 -9.69
CA GLY A 18 -7.94 12.12 -10.02
C GLY A 18 -8.68 12.66 -8.80
N GLU A 19 -8.47 12.07 -7.62
CA GLU A 19 -9.24 12.36 -6.40
C GLU A 19 -8.45 13.12 -5.33
N LEU A 20 -7.11 13.04 -5.36
CA LEU A 20 -6.21 13.63 -4.38
C LEU A 20 -5.35 14.71 -5.02
N ALA A 21 -4.97 15.71 -4.22
CA ALA A 21 -3.94 16.66 -4.62
C ALA A 21 -2.59 15.95 -4.86
N ASP A 22 -1.77 16.47 -5.77
CA ASP A 22 -0.50 15.84 -6.21
C ASP A 22 0.43 15.42 -5.05
N TYR A 23 0.49 16.20 -3.97
CA TYR A 23 1.35 15.91 -2.82
C TYR A 23 0.84 14.74 -1.96
N ALA A 24 -0.44 14.41 -2.05
CA ALA A 24 -1.08 13.33 -1.30
C ALA A 24 -1.11 12.00 -2.08
N VAL A 25 -0.75 12.02 -3.37
CA VAL A 25 -0.62 10.79 -4.16
C VAL A 25 0.59 9.98 -3.66
N PRO A 26 0.42 8.70 -3.30
CA PRO A 26 1.53 7.88 -2.79
C PRO A 26 2.64 7.70 -3.82
N ARG A 27 3.89 7.85 -3.35
CA ARG A 27 5.10 7.69 -4.19
C ARG A 27 5.65 6.26 -4.22
N LYS A 28 5.38 5.49 -3.16
CA LYS A 28 5.82 4.09 -3.02
C LYS A 28 4.58 3.21 -2.93
N TRP A 29 4.57 2.12 -3.68
CA TRP A 29 3.50 1.13 -3.69
C TRP A 29 4.11 -0.25 -3.50
N ARG A 30 3.53 -1.05 -2.61
CA ARG A 30 3.93 -2.43 -2.35
C ARG A 30 2.70 -3.28 -2.12
N PHE A 31 2.62 -4.39 -2.83
CA PHE A 31 1.67 -5.44 -2.50
C PHE A 31 2.28 -6.34 -1.43
N VAL A 32 1.47 -6.64 -0.41
CA VAL A 32 1.85 -7.51 0.69
C VAL A 32 0.68 -8.46 0.93
N ASP A 33 0.98 -9.71 1.26
CA ASP A 33 -0.05 -10.71 1.52
C ASP A 33 -0.85 -10.40 2.79
N ALA A 34 -0.19 -9.78 3.77
CA ALA A 34 -0.80 -9.39 5.03
C ALA A 34 -0.20 -8.10 5.58
N LEU A 35 -1.02 -7.33 6.30
CA LEU A 35 -0.57 -6.20 7.09
C LEU A 35 -0.03 -6.68 8.44
N PRO A 36 1.07 -6.10 8.95
CA PRO A 36 1.56 -6.42 10.29
C PRO A 36 0.54 -5.93 11.30
N LYS A 37 0.07 -6.86 12.14
CA LYS A 37 -0.96 -6.62 13.15
C LYS A 37 -0.50 -7.17 14.50
N ASN A 38 -0.91 -6.50 15.58
CA ASN A 38 -0.73 -7.03 16.92
C ASN A 38 -1.72 -8.21 17.19
N PRO A 39 -1.59 -8.92 18.32
CA PRO A 39 -2.51 -10.00 18.68
C PRO A 39 -3.99 -9.60 18.80
N MET A 40 -4.26 -8.30 18.96
CA MET A 40 -5.61 -7.71 19.01
C MET A 40 -6.09 -7.24 17.61
N GLY A 41 -5.35 -7.57 16.54
CA GLY A 41 -5.67 -7.22 15.15
C GLY A 41 -5.37 -5.78 14.74
N LYS A 42 -4.78 -4.95 15.60
CA LYS A 42 -4.44 -3.55 15.26
C LYS A 42 -3.19 -3.50 14.39
N VAL A 43 -3.25 -2.71 13.32
CA VAL A 43 -2.13 -2.52 12.40
C VAL A 43 -0.96 -1.82 13.09
N LEU A 44 0.23 -2.39 12.95
CA LEU A 44 1.47 -1.88 13.52
C LEU A 44 2.13 -0.88 12.54
N LYS A 45 1.84 0.42 12.74
CA LYS A 45 2.40 1.49 11.90
C LYS A 45 3.93 1.53 11.87
N ASN A 46 4.59 1.15 12.97
CA ASN A 46 6.06 1.14 13.03
C ASN A 46 6.66 0.10 12.08
N GLU A 47 6.12 -1.12 12.08
CA GLU A 47 6.55 -2.16 11.14
C GLU A 47 6.19 -1.80 9.71
N LEU A 48 5.01 -1.20 9.45
CA LEU A 48 4.67 -0.71 8.12
C LEU A 48 5.68 0.32 7.57
N ARG A 49 6.20 1.23 8.40
CA ARG A 49 7.24 2.17 7.96
C ARG A 49 8.53 1.43 7.63
N GLN A 50 8.96 0.50 8.46
CA GLN A 50 10.15 -0.33 8.19
C GLN A 50 9.99 -1.13 6.89
N MET A 51 8.82 -1.73 6.65
CA MET A 51 8.49 -2.44 5.40
C MET A 51 8.49 -1.50 4.18
N ALA A 52 8.16 -0.22 4.35
CA ALA A 52 8.17 0.76 3.26
C ALA A 52 9.58 1.30 2.93
N ASP A 53 10.50 1.24 3.89
CA ASP A 53 11.87 1.71 3.75
C ASP A 53 12.88 0.59 3.43
N ALA A 54 12.55 -0.67 3.74
CA ALA A 54 13.35 -1.82 3.33
C ALA A 54 13.48 -1.89 1.80
N PRO A 55 14.62 -2.32 1.23
CA PRO A 55 14.76 -2.53 -0.22
C PRO A 55 13.70 -3.51 -0.73
N ALA A 56 13.24 -3.33 -1.98
CA ALA A 56 12.38 -4.33 -2.62
C ALA A 56 13.27 -5.54 -2.91
N GLN A 57 12.92 -6.69 -2.34
CA GLN A 57 13.59 -7.97 -2.57
C GLN A 57 13.28 -8.49 -3.98
#